data_AF-A0A931LL65-F1
#
_entry.id   AF-A0A931LL65-F1
#
_cell.length_a   1.000
_cell.length_b   1.000
_cell.length_c   1.000
_cell.angle_alpha   90.00
_cell.angle_beta   90.00
_cell.angle_gamma   90.00
#
_symmetry.space_group_name_H-M   'P 1'
#
loop_
_entity.id
_entity.type
_entity.pdbx_description
1 polymer ?
#
loop_
_entity_poly.entity_id
_entity_poly.type
_entity_poly.pdbx_seq_one_letter_code
_entity_poly.pdbx_strand_id
1 'polypeptide(L)' 'MKKPKPKRAAKKKLVQPGEPLPRTDPERCPVCDKPFVFIVGCHKICACGYMEGCGD' A
#
# COMPACT_ATOMS: atom_id res chain seq x y z
N MET A 1 -18.56 8.21 47.76
CA MET A 1 -18.55 8.76 46.38
C MET A 1 -17.49 9.85 46.27
N LYS A 2 -16.51 9.71 45.36
CA LYS A 2 -15.73 10.78 44.69
C LYS A 2 -14.52 10.15 43.98
N LYS A 3 -14.63 9.95 42.67
CA LYS A 3 -13.49 9.64 41.79
C LYS A 3 -12.91 10.96 41.27
N PRO A 4 -11.57 11.11 41.24
CA PRO A 4 -10.97 11.97 40.21
C PRO A 4 -9.79 11.28 39.50
N LYS A 5 -9.97 11.01 38.21
CA LYS A 5 -8.93 11.03 37.17
C LYS A 5 -9.52 11.94 36.08
N PRO A 6 -8.79 12.88 35.47
CA PRO A 6 -7.59 12.54 34.69
C PRO A 6 -6.50 13.64 34.62
N LYS A 7 -5.23 13.27 34.45
CA LYS A 7 -4.25 14.14 33.78
C LYS A 7 -3.81 13.41 32.52
N ARG A 8 -4.44 13.79 31.41
CA ARG A 8 -4.16 13.31 30.05
C ARG A 8 -2.67 13.47 29.79
N ALA A 9 -2.03 12.36 29.43
CA ALA A 9 -0.68 12.31 28.92
C ALA A 9 -0.53 13.26 27.72
N ALA A 10 0.61 13.94 27.68
CA ALA A 10 1.07 14.73 26.54
C ALA A 10 0.96 13.87 25.27
N LYS A 11 0.10 14.31 24.33
CA LYS A 11 0.03 13.74 22.99
C LYS A 11 1.36 14.03 22.30
N LYS A 12 2.27 13.05 22.31
CA LYS A 12 3.32 12.94 21.30
C LYS A 12 2.61 13.03 19.96
N LYS A 13 3.00 14.00 19.15
CA LYS A 13 2.46 14.24 17.80
C LYS A 13 2.55 12.91 17.04
N LEU A 14 1.40 12.25 16.87
CA LEU A 14 1.26 11.11 15.98
C LEU A 14 1.52 11.66 14.57
N VAL A 15 2.45 11.03 13.88
CA VAL A 15 2.69 11.17 12.44
C VAL A 15 1.35 11.20 11.70
N GLN A 16 1.20 12.15 10.78
CA GLN A 16 -0.03 12.37 10.03
C GLN A 16 -0.44 11.10 9.28
N PRO A 17 -1.69 10.63 9.40
CA PRO A 17 -2.24 9.58 8.55
C PRO A 17 -2.56 10.21 7.18
N GLY A 18 -1.59 10.27 6.29
CA GLY A 18 -1.81 10.89 4.98
C GLY A 18 -0.61 10.98 4.05
N GLU A 19 0.59 10.68 4.54
CA GLU A 19 1.72 10.43 3.65
C GLU A 19 1.64 8.96 3.25
N PRO A 20 1.28 8.62 1.99
CA PRO A 20 1.63 7.32 1.48
C PRO A 20 3.15 7.25 1.59
N LEU A 21 3.63 6.50 2.58
CA LEU A 21 4.91 5.79 2.42
C LEU A 21 4.89 5.28 0.98
N PRO A 22 5.96 5.46 0.18
CA PRO A 22 6.04 4.80 -1.11
C PRO A 22 6.04 3.31 -0.78
N ARG A 23 4.84 2.73 -0.66
CA ARG A 23 4.62 1.32 -0.79
C ARG A 23 5.19 1.10 -2.18
N THR A 24 6.37 0.51 -2.24
CA THR A 24 6.78 -0.26 -3.39
C THR A 24 5.70 -1.34 -3.51
N ASP A 25 4.54 -0.94 -4.04
CA ASP A 25 3.36 -1.77 -4.12
C ASP A 25 3.78 -2.89 -5.08
N PRO A 26 3.77 -4.14 -4.62
CA PRO A 26 4.25 -5.25 -5.43
C PRO A 26 3.32 -5.38 -6.63
N GLU A 27 3.81 -4.86 -7.76
CA GLU A 27 3.34 -5.09 -9.14
C GLU A 27 1.82 -5.26 -9.23
N ARG A 28 1.11 -4.14 -9.12
CA ARG A 28 -0.31 -4.08 -9.47
C ARG A 28 -0.46 -3.73 -10.94
N CYS A 29 -1.44 -4.33 -11.59
CA CYS A 29 -1.80 -4.00 -12.95
C CYS A 29 -2.34 -2.57 -13.02
N PRO A 30 -1.75 -1.66 -13.82
CA PRO A 30 -2.21 -0.28 -13.97
C PRO A 30 -3.59 -0.15 -14.64
N VAL A 31 -4.09 -1.22 -15.27
CA VAL A 31 -5.39 -1.22 -15.95
C VAL A 31 -6.54 -1.55 -15.01
N CYS A 32 -6.36 -2.53 -14.12
CA CYS A 32 -7.46 -3.02 -13.27
C CYS A 32 -7.15 -3.03 -11.76
N ASP A 33 -5.98 -2.51 -11.35
CA ASP A 33 -5.50 -2.42 -9.97
C ASP A 33 -5.41 -3.79 -9.23
N LYS A 34 -5.56 -4.89 -9.97
CA LYS A 34 -5.39 -6.26 -9.47
C LYS A 34 -3.93 -6.67 -9.55
N PRO A 35 -3.46 -7.58 -8.68
CA PRO A 35 -2.12 -8.13 -8.80
C PRO A 35 -1.94 -8.88 -10.15
N PHE A 36 -0.71 -8.88 -10.68
CA PHE A 36 -0.38 -9.78 -11.78
C PHE A 36 -0.51 -11.23 -11.30
N VAL A 37 -1.05 -12.10 -12.16
CA VAL A 37 -1.35 -13.51 -11.84
C VAL A 37 -0.28 -14.46 -12.37
N PHE A 38 0.48 -14.04 -13.38
CA PHE A 38 1.60 -14.79 -13.92
C PHE A 38 2.82 -13.89 -14.06
N ILE A 39 3.97 -14.36 -13.58
CA ILE A 39 5.26 -13.70 -13.73
C ILE A 39 6.19 -14.71 -14.40
N VAL A 40 6.60 -14.44 -15.63
CA VAL A 40 7.46 -15.31 -16.44
C VAL A 40 8.72 -14.53 -16.83
N GLY A 41 9.82 -14.79 -16.11
CA GLY A 41 11.03 -13.99 -16.24
C GLY A 41 10.78 -12.54 -15.81
N CYS A 42 11.02 -11.58 -16.71
CA CYS A 42 10.72 -10.16 -16.50
C CYS A 42 9.30 -9.75 -16.94
N HIS A 43 8.51 -10.67 -17.51
CA HIS A 43 7.15 -10.40 -17.95
C HIS A 43 6.14 -10.68 -16.84
N LYS A 44 5.17 -9.79 -16.68
CA LYS A 44 4.09 -9.83 -15.71
C LYS A 44 2.78 -9.77 -16.47
N ILE A 45 1.89 -10.71 -16.21
CA ILE A 45 0.64 -10.89 -16.96
C ILE A 45 -0.52 -10.84 -15.97
N CYS A 46 -1.45 -9.93 -16.21
CA CYS A 46 -2.64 -9.76 -15.39
C CYS A 46 -3.81 -10.53 -16.02
N ALA A 47 -4.75 -10.97 -15.18
CA ALA A 47 -5.96 -11.68 -15.63
C ALA A 47 -6.87 -10.81 -16.52
N CYS A 48 -6.70 -9.48 -16.50
CA CYS A 48 -7.40 -8.58 -17.42
C CYS A 48 -6.82 -8.56 -18.84
N GLY A 49 -5.69 -9.24 -19.09
CA GLY A 49 -4.99 -9.25 -20.38
C GLY A 49 -3.87 -8.20 -20.49
N TYR A 50 -3.67 -7.34 -19.50
CA TYR A 50 -2.52 -6.43 -19.47
C TYR A 50 -1.22 -7.20 -19.20
N MET A 51 -0.19 -6.91 -19.99
CA MET A 51 1.13 -7.51 -19.87
C MET A 51 2.19 -6.39 -19.78
N GLU A 52 3.08 -6.51 -18.81
CA GLU A 52 4.21 -5.60 -18.60
C GLU A 52 5.50 -6.42 -18.59
N GLY A 53 6.47 -6.05 -19.42
CA GLY A 53 7.77 -6.73 -19.48
C GLY A 53 8.86 -5.76 -19.90
N CYS A 54 10.12 -6.19 -19.79
CA CYS A 54 11.22 -5.44 -20.39
C CYS A 54 11.00 -5.40 -21.91
N GLY A 55 10.85 -4.21 -22.49
CA GLY A 55 10.86 -4.04 -23.93
C GLY A 55 12.18 -4.56 -24.50
N ASP A 56 12.09 -5.32 -25.59
CA ASP A 56 13.24 -5.77 -26.38
C ASP A 56 14.10 -4.59 -26.84
#